data_AF-A0A6G0HMJ9-F1
#
_entry.id   AF-A0A6G0HMJ9-F1
#
_cell.length_a   1.000
_cell.length_b   1.000
_cell.length_c   1.000
_cell.angle_alpha   90.00
_cell.angle_beta   90.00
_cell.angle_gamma   90.00
#
_symmetry.space_group_name_H-M   'P 1'
#
loop_
_entity.id
_entity.type
_entity.pdbx_description
1 polymer ?
#
loop_
_entity_poly.entity_id
_entity_poly.type
_entity_poly.pdbx_seq_one_letter_code
_entity_poly.pdbx_strand_id
1 'polypeptide(L)'
;MHKCVLKSLKPVVSVALQEFQVRSGEWQELKENLSLAKARPPQEMGVADTLPPDPMAIEKIKHKFLTMSKLYSPEKKVTMLLRVCKLIYTIMEDNSGRLYGADDFLPMLTYVLAQCDMPQLDNEILYMMELLDPSLLHGEGGYYLTSAYGAMSLIRNIQEEQAARVLSSETRDTLHQWHRRRTTQRSAPSFDDFQNYLRVALQELDSGCTAKTLQVRPYATVEEVCQLCAHKFKVSDPENYSLFLVVEGSSQQLAPDTHPQKIKAELHSRSQATPFHFVFRRVANLKTSSSPAPPNPTLNLNDLTVTSDSQANLNDLSMDPSAPSAQPSLSLSPTLSLSLPPSHLNGNSISI
;
A
#
# COMPACT_ATOMS: atom_id res chain seq x y z
N MET A 1 -7.80 -10.81 12.32
CA MET A 1 -8.10 -10.79 10.87
C MET A 1 -7.11 -11.65 10.06
N HIS A 2 -5.81 -11.32 9.99
CA HIS A 2 -4.84 -12.06 9.15
C HIS A 2 -4.80 -13.58 9.38
N LYS A 3 -4.86 -14.06 10.63
CA LYS A 3 -4.88 -15.50 10.92
C LYS A 3 -6.12 -16.22 10.40
N CYS A 4 -7.29 -15.58 10.44
CA CYS A 4 -8.56 -16.20 10.02
C CYS A 4 -8.70 -16.26 8.49
N VAL A 5 -8.10 -15.29 7.80
CA VAL A 5 -8.21 -15.14 6.34
C VAL A 5 -7.02 -15.82 5.65
N LEU A 6 -5.78 -15.42 5.96
CA LEU A 6 -4.59 -15.89 5.24
C LEU A 6 -4.28 -17.36 5.48
N LYS A 7 -4.60 -17.92 6.66
CA LYS A 7 -4.37 -19.34 6.92
C LYS A 7 -5.18 -20.22 5.96
N SER A 8 -6.42 -19.85 5.70
CA SER A 8 -7.32 -20.59 4.80
C SER A 8 -7.03 -20.30 3.33
N LEU A 9 -6.63 -19.06 3.01
CA LEU A 9 -6.38 -18.64 1.63
C LEU A 9 -4.97 -18.97 1.11
N LYS A 10 -3.96 -19.16 1.97
CA LYS A 10 -2.57 -19.40 1.52
C LYS A 10 -2.44 -20.51 0.48
N PRO A 11 -3.07 -21.70 0.64
CA PRO A 11 -2.97 -22.76 -0.38
C PRO A 11 -3.54 -22.31 -1.73
N VAL A 12 -4.71 -21.68 -1.72
CA VAL A 12 -5.41 -21.20 -2.93
C VAL A 12 -4.58 -20.12 -3.64
N VAL A 13 -4.08 -19.13 -2.89
CA VAL A 13 -3.24 -18.06 -3.44
C VAL A 13 -1.94 -18.61 -4.02
N SER A 14 -1.31 -19.59 -3.34
CA SER A 14 -0.05 -20.18 -3.81
C SER A 14 -0.23 -20.92 -5.13
N VAL A 15 -1.32 -21.69 -5.26
CA VAL A 15 -1.66 -22.40 -6.51
C VAL A 15 -1.94 -21.40 -7.63
N ALA A 16 -2.78 -20.39 -7.38
CA ALA A 16 -3.14 -19.39 -8.38
C ALA A 16 -1.91 -18.61 -8.89
N LEU A 17 -0.99 -18.22 -8.00
CA LEU A 17 0.26 -17.55 -8.39
C LEU A 17 1.17 -18.47 -9.21
N GLN A 18 1.30 -19.73 -8.81
CA GLN A 18 2.11 -20.70 -9.54
C GLN A 18 1.54 -20.98 -10.93
N GLU A 19 0.22 -21.17 -11.05
CA GLU A 19 -0.44 -21.36 -12.34
C GLU A 19 -0.28 -20.14 -13.26
N PHE A 20 -0.36 -18.94 -12.70
CA PHE A 20 -0.13 -17.71 -13.44
C PHE A 20 1.29 -17.66 -14.01
N GLN A 21 2.32 -17.90 -13.19
CA GLN A 21 3.72 -17.87 -13.61
C GLN A 21 4.08 -18.97 -14.62
N VAL A 22 3.49 -20.15 -14.47
CA VAL A 22 3.68 -21.25 -15.43
C VAL A 22 3.05 -20.91 -16.77
N ARG A 23 1.86 -20.29 -16.76
CA ARG A 23 1.17 -19.88 -17.99
C ARG A 23 1.84 -18.69 -18.68
N SER A 24 2.41 -17.75 -17.93
CA SER A 24 3.17 -16.61 -18.50
C SER A 24 4.52 -17.03 -19.06
N GLY A 25 5.07 -18.19 -18.66
CA GLY A 25 6.40 -18.66 -19.04
C GLY A 25 7.52 -18.14 -18.12
N GLU A 26 7.21 -17.15 -17.27
CA GLU A 26 8.15 -16.53 -16.33
C GLU A 26 8.77 -17.55 -15.37
N TRP A 27 8.02 -18.60 -15.00
CA TRP A 27 8.52 -19.69 -14.16
C TRP A 27 9.71 -20.42 -14.79
N GLN A 28 9.58 -20.74 -16.09
CA GLN A 28 10.59 -21.50 -16.82
C GLN A 28 11.82 -20.64 -17.06
N GLU A 29 11.62 -19.39 -17.46
CA GLU A 29 12.68 -18.39 -17.64
C GLU A 29 13.45 -18.15 -16.33
N LEU A 30 12.75 -17.94 -15.21
CA LEU A 30 13.40 -17.77 -13.90
C LEU A 30 14.24 -19.00 -13.50
N LYS A 31 13.75 -20.21 -13.79
CA LYS A 31 14.48 -21.44 -13.52
C LYS A 31 15.76 -21.54 -14.35
N GLU A 32 15.70 -21.18 -15.62
CA GLU A 32 16.88 -21.13 -16.50
C GLU A 32 17.88 -20.07 -16.02
N ASN A 33 17.39 -18.87 -15.68
CA ASN A 33 18.21 -17.79 -15.18
C ASN A 33 18.86 -18.11 -13.82
N LEU A 34 18.17 -18.82 -12.92
CA LEU A 34 18.75 -19.35 -11.68
C LEU A 34 19.88 -20.35 -11.98
N SER A 35 19.68 -21.24 -12.93
CA SER A 35 20.71 -22.20 -13.35
C SER A 35 21.94 -21.48 -13.92
N LEU A 36 21.75 -20.44 -14.71
CA LEU A 36 22.84 -19.60 -15.23
C LEU A 36 23.55 -18.86 -14.09
N ALA A 37 22.79 -18.25 -13.18
CA ALA A 37 23.33 -17.51 -12.03
C ALA A 37 24.17 -18.40 -11.11
N LYS A 38 23.71 -19.64 -10.88
CA LYS A 38 24.38 -20.62 -10.04
C LYS A 38 25.74 -21.06 -10.59
N ALA A 39 25.89 -21.05 -11.92
CA ALA A 39 27.15 -21.37 -12.60
C ALA A 39 28.17 -20.23 -12.56
N ARG A 40 27.75 -18.98 -12.27
CA ARG A 40 28.66 -17.84 -12.16
C ARG A 40 29.47 -17.89 -10.85
N PRO A 41 30.78 -17.57 -10.90
CA PRO A 41 31.56 -17.40 -9.68
C PRO A 41 31.09 -16.18 -8.88
N PRO A 42 31.29 -16.16 -7.55
CA PRO A 42 30.88 -15.04 -6.69
C PRO A 42 31.38 -13.67 -7.19
N GLN A 43 32.59 -13.61 -7.74
CA GLN A 43 33.23 -12.39 -8.21
C GLN A 43 32.49 -11.75 -9.39
N GLU A 44 31.96 -12.57 -10.30
CA GLU A 44 31.12 -12.09 -11.42
C GLU A 44 29.76 -11.56 -10.95
N MET A 45 29.34 -11.96 -9.75
CA MET A 45 28.11 -11.47 -9.10
C MET A 45 28.36 -10.22 -8.24
N GLY A 46 29.59 -9.69 -8.21
CA GLY A 46 29.96 -8.51 -7.41
C GLY A 46 30.35 -8.83 -5.96
N VAL A 47 30.55 -10.10 -5.60
CA VAL A 47 31.02 -10.51 -4.28
C VAL A 47 32.55 -10.32 -4.22
N ALA A 48 32.99 -9.16 -3.73
CA ALA A 48 34.40 -8.83 -3.59
C ALA A 48 34.97 -9.36 -2.25
N ASP A 49 36.11 -10.04 -2.33
CA ASP A 49 37.00 -10.39 -1.21
C ASP A 49 36.45 -11.34 -0.11
N THR A 50 35.23 -11.85 -0.22
CA THR A 50 34.68 -12.85 0.73
C THR A 50 34.75 -14.26 0.15
N LEU A 51 35.07 -15.25 0.99
CA LEU A 51 35.03 -16.67 0.61
C LEU A 51 33.60 -17.09 0.22
N PRO A 52 33.41 -17.89 -0.85
CA PRO A 52 32.09 -18.43 -1.15
C PRO A 52 31.54 -19.23 0.05
N PRO A 53 30.22 -19.13 0.31
CA PRO A 53 29.53 -19.96 1.28
C PRO A 53 29.86 -21.44 1.12
N ASP A 54 30.11 -22.13 2.23
CA ASP A 54 30.28 -23.57 2.21
C ASP A 54 28.96 -24.27 1.80
N PRO A 55 29.03 -25.47 1.18
CA PRO A 55 27.82 -26.18 0.76
C PRO A 55 26.84 -26.47 1.91
N MET A 56 27.36 -26.63 3.14
CA MET A 56 26.55 -26.89 4.32
C MET A 56 25.75 -25.66 4.77
N ALA A 57 26.31 -24.45 4.70
CA ALA A 57 25.58 -23.23 4.97
C ALA A 57 24.51 -22.98 3.91
N ILE A 58 24.80 -23.24 2.63
CA ILE A 58 23.78 -23.17 1.57
C ILE A 58 22.62 -24.11 1.87
N GLU A 59 22.89 -25.37 2.25
CA GLU A 59 21.82 -26.32 2.59
C GLU A 59 21.02 -25.89 3.82
N LYS A 60 21.70 -25.32 4.83
CA LYS A 60 21.05 -24.74 6.01
C LYS A 60 20.14 -23.55 5.64
N ILE A 61 20.56 -22.71 4.70
CA ILE A 61 19.77 -21.58 4.19
C ILE A 61 18.57 -22.10 3.38
N LYS A 62 18.77 -23.06 2.48
CA LYS A 62 17.68 -23.74 1.75
C LYS A 62 16.61 -24.30 2.70
N HIS A 63 17.03 -24.97 3.78
CA HIS A 63 16.09 -25.49 4.76
C HIS A 63 15.25 -24.39 5.44
N LYS A 64 15.86 -23.23 5.74
CA LYS A 64 15.13 -22.07 6.27
C LYS A 64 14.14 -21.50 5.28
N PHE A 65 14.52 -21.42 3.99
CA PHE A 65 13.64 -20.99 2.91
C PHE A 65 12.45 -21.95 2.72
N LEU A 66 12.69 -23.26 2.69
CA LEU A 66 11.63 -24.27 2.65
C LEU A 66 10.66 -24.15 3.84
N THR A 67 11.21 -23.89 5.04
CA THR A 67 10.40 -23.64 6.24
C THR A 67 9.59 -22.36 6.09
N MET A 68 10.19 -21.28 5.56
CA MET A 68 9.53 -20.01 5.29
C MET A 68 8.34 -20.21 4.33
N SER A 69 8.49 -20.94 3.23
CA SER A 69 7.43 -21.19 2.24
C SER A 69 6.19 -21.85 2.85
N LYS A 70 6.36 -22.74 3.84
CA LYS A 70 5.27 -23.42 4.56
C LYS A 70 4.46 -22.52 5.50
N LEU A 71 4.99 -21.35 5.87
CA LEU A 71 4.29 -20.41 6.73
C LEU A 71 3.17 -19.70 5.95
N TYR A 72 2.07 -19.33 6.62
CA TYR A 72 1.02 -18.50 6.02
C TYR A 72 1.12 -17.02 6.43
N SER A 73 1.73 -16.73 7.59
CA SER A 73 1.83 -15.39 8.15
C SER A 73 2.99 -14.62 7.49
N PRO A 74 2.73 -13.49 6.82
CA PRO A 74 3.77 -12.65 6.22
C PRO A 74 4.83 -12.21 7.23
N GLU A 75 4.41 -11.79 8.42
CA GLU A 75 5.30 -11.39 9.52
C GLU A 75 6.26 -12.52 9.95
N LYS A 76 5.73 -13.75 10.11
CA LYS A 76 6.57 -14.91 10.43
C LYS A 76 7.52 -15.27 9.29
N LYS A 77 7.11 -15.07 8.03
CA LYS A 77 8.01 -15.26 6.88
C LYS A 77 9.13 -14.23 6.89
N VAL A 78 8.83 -12.95 7.15
CA VAL A 78 9.85 -11.89 7.31
C VAL A 78 10.80 -12.23 8.45
N THR A 79 10.30 -12.75 9.58
CA THR A 79 11.18 -13.21 10.67
C THR A 79 12.13 -14.33 10.22
N MET A 80 11.67 -15.25 9.37
CA MET A 80 12.52 -16.28 8.80
C MET A 80 13.53 -15.71 7.79
N LEU A 81 13.13 -14.73 6.98
CA LEU A 81 14.03 -14.00 6.08
C LEU A 81 15.15 -13.32 6.87
N LEU A 82 14.83 -12.60 7.95
CA LEU A 82 15.83 -11.97 8.82
C LEU A 82 16.83 -12.99 9.38
N ARG A 83 16.38 -14.20 9.73
CA ARG A 83 17.27 -15.29 10.16
C ARG A 83 18.20 -15.79 9.06
N VAL A 84 17.75 -15.74 7.81
CA VAL A 84 18.60 -16.05 6.65
C VAL A 84 19.61 -14.93 6.43
N CYS A 85 19.18 -13.67 6.44
CA CYS A 85 20.08 -12.52 6.29
C CYS A 85 21.19 -12.52 7.34
N LYS A 86 20.86 -12.84 8.61
CA LYS A 86 21.86 -13.00 9.68
C LYS A 86 22.86 -14.11 9.39
N LEU A 87 22.43 -15.26 8.87
CA LEU A 87 23.36 -16.32 8.45
C LEU A 87 24.27 -15.85 7.32
N ILE A 88 23.75 -15.07 6.38
CA ILE A 88 24.56 -14.53 5.28
C ILE A 88 25.64 -13.58 5.83
N TYR A 89 25.31 -12.69 6.76
CA TYR A 89 26.32 -11.85 7.41
C TYR A 89 27.37 -12.68 8.16
N THR A 90 26.97 -13.75 8.86
CA THR A 90 27.94 -14.66 9.50
C THR A 90 28.85 -15.36 8.50
N ILE A 91 28.38 -15.63 7.28
CA ILE A 91 29.22 -16.20 6.21
C ILE A 91 30.19 -15.15 5.65
N MET A 92 29.73 -13.91 5.52
CA MET A 92 30.57 -12.78 5.06
C MET A 92 31.61 -12.39 6.10
N GLU A 93 31.33 -12.59 7.39
CA GLU A 93 32.25 -12.29 8.48
C GLU A 93 33.49 -13.19 8.43
N ASP A 94 34.62 -12.61 8.05
CA ASP A 94 35.88 -13.31 7.75
C ASP A 94 36.97 -13.06 8.81
N ASN A 95 36.57 -12.74 10.06
CA ASN A 95 37.47 -12.31 11.15
C ASN A 95 38.40 -11.12 10.79
N SER A 96 38.15 -10.43 9.67
CA SER A 96 38.94 -9.30 9.18
C SER A 96 38.63 -7.99 9.92
N GLY A 97 37.55 -7.95 10.70
CA GLY A 97 37.03 -6.74 11.33
C GLY A 97 36.40 -5.74 10.36
N ARG A 98 36.24 -6.10 9.07
CA ARG A 98 35.57 -5.28 8.06
C ARG A 98 34.07 -5.18 8.34
N LEU A 99 33.53 -3.96 8.24
CA LEU A 99 32.08 -3.74 8.25
C LEU A 99 31.52 -3.92 6.83
N TYR A 100 30.47 -4.72 6.70
CA TYR A 100 29.80 -4.99 5.44
C TYR A 100 28.58 -4.07 5.27
N GLY A 101 28.55 -3.37 4.13
CA GLY A 101 27.46 -2.46 3.76
C GLY A 101 26.39 -3.10 2.88
N ALA A 102 25.45 -2.29 2.39
CA ALA A 102 24.43 -2.73 1.44
C ALA A 102 25.04 -3.20 0.11
N ASP A 103 26.09 -2.51 -0.34
CA ASP A 103 26.81 -2.80 -1.59
C ASP A 103 27.55 -4.15 -1.55
N ASP A 104 27.90 -4.64 -0.36
CA ASP A 104 28.49 -5.97 -0.16
C ASP A 104 27.41 -7.04 0.00
N PHE A 105 26.35 -6.71 0.75
CA PHE A 105 25.32 -7.66 1.12
C PHE A 105 24.44 -8.07 -0.06
N LEU A 106 24.02 -7.15 -0.92
CA LEU A 106 23.11 -7.46 -2.03
C LEU A 106 23.72 -8.44 -3.04
N PRO A 107 24.99 -8.28 -3.50
CA PRO A 107 25.70 -9.30 -4.28
C PRO A 107 25.73 -10.68 -3.60
N MET A 108 26.07 -10.73 -2.31
CA MET A 108 26.14 -11.99 -1.57
C MET A 108 24.75 -12.65 -1.44
N LEU A 109 23.71 -11.87 -1.13
CA LEU A 109 22.33 -12.35 -1.09
C LEU A 109 21.91 -12.93 -2.45
N THR A 110 22.23 -12.23 -3.54
CA THR A 110 21.94 -12.66 -4.91
C THR A 110 22.64 -13.98 -5.22
N TYR A 111 23.92 -14.10 -4.89
CA TYR A 111 24.68 -15.33 -5.04
C TYR A 111 24.07 -16.49 -4.23
N VAL A 112 23.77 -16.27 -2.95
CA VAL A 112 23.15 -17.29 -2.09
C VAL A 112 21.80 -17.75 -2.62
N LEU A 113 20.96 -16.83 -3.12
CA LEU A 113 19.67 -17.18 -3.73
C LEU A 113 19.85 -18.02 -5.00
N ALA A 114 20.84 -17.70 -5.85
CA ALA A 114 21.19 -18.50 -7.01
C ALA A 114 21.67 -19.90 -6.63
N GLN A 115 22.53 -20.03 -5.62
CA GLN A 115 22.98 -21.33 -5.10
C GLN A 115 21.84 -22.13 -4.45
N CYS A 116 20.84 -21.45 -3.89
CA CYS A 116 19.64 -22.08 -3.37
C CYS A 116 18.79 -22.71 -4.48
N ASP A 117 18.74 -22.11 -5.68
CA ASP A 117 18.08 -22.67 -6.85
C ASP A 117 16.59 -22.99 -6.61
N MET A 118 15.90 -22.04 -5.96
CA MET A 118 14.50 -22.17 -5.52
C MET A 118 13.60 -21.12 -6.19
N PRO A 119 13.07 -21.39 -7.41
CA PRO A 119 12.20 -20.44 -8.11
C PRO A 119 10.90 -20.11 -7.35
N GLN A 120 10.43 -21.00 -6.47
CA GLN A 120 9.25 -20.77 -5.63
C GLN A 120 9.42 -19.54 -4.70
N LEU A 121 10.65 -19.14 -4.40
CA LEU A 121 10.93 -18.01 -3.51
C LEU A 121 10.44 -16.69 -4.07
N ASP A 122 10.37 -16.54 -5.39
CA ASP A 122 9.87 -15.33 -6.01
C ASP A 122 8.42 -15.04 -5.59
N ASN A 123 7.55 -16.05 -5.68
CA ASN A 123 6.16 -15.96 -5.20
C ASN A 123 6.08 -15.70 -3.70
N GLU A 124 6.98 -16.27 -2.89
CA GLU A 124 6.99 -16.06 -1.44
C GLU A 124 7.43 -14.64 -1.07
N ILE A 125 8.36 -14.06 -1.83
CA ILE A 125 8.78 -12.66 -1.70
C ILE A 125 7.62 -11.74 -2.09
N LEU A 126 6.96 -11.97 -3.23
CA LEU A 126 5.78 -11.22 -3.65
C LEU A 126 4.64 -11.33 -2.63
N TYR A 127 4.41 -12.52 -2.08
CA TYR A 127 3.42 -12.75 -1.03
C TYR A 127 3.69 -11.90 0.22
N MET A 128 4.95 -11.84 0.68
CA MET A 128 5.34 -10.99 1.80
C MET A 128 5.21 -9.51 1.44
N MET A 129 5.71 -9.11 0.27
CA MET A 129 5.63 -7.74 -0.25
C MET A 129 4.17 -7.27 -0.28
N GLU A 130 3.23 -8.10 -0.73
CA GLU A 130 1.82 -7.71 -0.93
C GLU A 130 0.93 -7.84 0.32
N LEU A 131 1.31 -8.63 1.33
CA LEU A 131 0.43 -8.92 2.48
C LEU A 131 0.99 -8.53 3.85
N LEU A 132 2.25 -8.08 3.96
CA LEU A 132 2.78 -7.60 5.23
C LEU A 132 2.04 -6.32 5.68
N ASP A 133 1.82 -6.18 6.99
CA ASP A 133 1.26 -4.95 7.54
C ASP A 133 2.16 -3.75 7.20
N PRO A 134 1.64 -2.65 6.63
CA PRO A 134 2.43 -1.46 6.31
C PRO A 134 3.24 -0.89 7.47
N SER A 135 2.75 -1.02 8.72
CA SER A 135 3.49 -0.58 9.90
C SER A 135 4.82 -1.34 10.08
N LEU A 136 4.88 -2.60 9.63
CA LEU A 136 6.07 -3.46 9.71
C LEU A 136 6.99 -3.33 8.50
N LEU A 137 6.60 -2.56 7.48
CA LEU A 137 7.47 -2.22 6.34
C LEU A 137 8.51 -1.16 6.69
N HIS A 138 8.30 -0.41 7.78
CA HIS A 138 9.27 0.55 8.30
C HIS A 138 10.26 -0.20 9.21
N GLY A 139 11.54 -0.24 8.82
CA GLY A 139 12.61 -0.84 9.61
C GLY A 139 13.30 -2.02 8.92
N GLU A 140 13.97 -2.85 9.72
CA GLU A 140 14.86 -3.93 9.26
C GLU A 140 14.14 -4.95 8.36
N GLY A 141 12.93 -5.36 8.75
CA GLY A 141 12.13 -6.34 8.01
C GLY A 141 11.77 -5.89 6.59
N GLY A 142 11.37 -4.62 6.44
CA GLY A 142 11.08 -4.03 5.14
C GLY A 142 12.32 -3.91 4.28
N TYR A 143 13.44 -3.46 4.86
CA TYR A 143 14.73 -3.36 4.17
C TYR A 143 15.14 -4.70 3.54
N TYR A 144 15.28 -5.76 4.33
CA TYR A 144 15.72 -7.06 3.79
C TYR A 144 14.70 -7.71 2.86
N LEU A 145 13.40 -7.45 3.05
CA LEU A 145 12.38 -7.89 2.10
C LEU A 145 12.57 -7.22 0.73
N THR A 146 12.82 -5.91 0.71
CA THR A 146 13.11 -5.19 -0.55
C THR A 146 14.45 -5.60 -1.17
N SER A 147 15.48 -5.90 -0.36
CA SER A 147 16.75 -6.46 -0.85
C SER A 147 16.56 -7.84 -1.48
N ALA A 148 15.74 -8.71 -0.89
CA ALA A 148 15.43 -10.03 -1.45
C ALA A 148 14.68 -9.92 -2.78
N TYR A 149 13.73 -8.97 -2.89
CA TYR A 149 13.06 -8.67 -4.15
C TYR A 149 14.04 -8.16 -5.21
N GLY A 150 14.94 -7.23 -4.84
CA GLY A 150 15.98 -6.73 -5.73
C GLY A 150 16.91 -7.84 -6.23
N ALA A 151 17.39 -8.70 -5.32
CA ALA A 151 18.24 -9.84 -5.65
C ALA A 151 17.56 -10.82 -6.61
N MET A 152 16.28 -11.15 -6.39
CA MET A 152 15.52 -11.99 -7.32
C MET A 152 15.31 -11.32 -8.69
N SER A 153 15.15 -9.98 -8.71
CA SER A 153 15.06 -9.22 -9.96
C SER A 153 16.36 -9.23 -10.75
N LEU A 154 17.52 -9.17 -10.07
CA LEU A 154 18.83 -9.31 -10.72
C LEU A 154 18.99 -10.71 -11.36
N ILE A 155 18.52 -11.76 -10.67
CA ILE A 155 18.52 -13.11 -11.23
C ILE A 155 17.60 -13.20 -12.45
N ARG A 156 16.38 -12.64 -12.38
CA ARG A 156 15.47 -12.61 -13.54
C ARG A 156 16.08 -11.97 -14.79
N ASN A 157 16.92 -10.95 -14.62
CA ASN A 157 17.49 -10.18 -15.73
C ASN A 157 18.98 -10.46 -15.95
N ILE A 158 19.47 -11.64 -15.55
CA ILE A 158 20.91 -11.93 -15.48
C ILE A 158 21.63 -11.94 -16.84
N GLN A 159 20.89 -12.13 -17.94
CA GLN A 159 21.43 -12.15 -19.30
C GLN A 159 21.63 -10.75 -19.88
N GLU A 160 20.98 -9.73 -19.33
CA GLU A 160 21.22 -8.34 -19.70
C GLU A 160 22.52 -7.89 -19.02
N GLU A 161 23.65 -7.98 -19.73
CA GLU A 161 25.00 -7.66 -19.24
C GLU A 161 25.14 -6.21 -18.69
N GLN A 162 24.16 -5.34 -18.98
CA GLN A 162 24.01 -3.98 -18.46
C GLN A 162 22.98 -3.85 -17.30
N ALA A 163 22.11 -4.83 -17.05
CA ALA A 163 21.05 -4.75 -16.02
C ALA A 163 21.56 -4.84 -14.59
N ALA A 164 22.69 -5.51 -14.38
CA ALA A 164 23.27 -5.72 -13.06
C ALA A 164 23.83 -4.44 -12.41
N ARG A 165 24.11 -3.37 -13.18
CA ARG A 165 24.90 -2.26 -12.64
C ARG A 165 24.17 -1.35 -11.66
N VAL A 166 22.82 -1.29 -11.62
CA VAL A 166 22.12 -0.34 -10.70
C VAL A 166 20.74 -0.79 -10.16
N LEU A 167 20.22 -1.98 -10.48
CA LEU A 167 18.77 -2.27 -10.54
C LEU A 167 18.19 -1.64 -11.82
N SER A 168 17.58 -2.44 -12.69
CA SER A 168 16.91 -1.91 -13.89
C SER A 168 15.96 -0.77 -13.49
N SER A 169 15.87 0.29 -14.32
CA SER A 169 14.96 1.42 -14.05
C SER A 169 13.57 0.90 -13.71
N GLU A 170 13.12 -0.14 -14.43
CA GLU A 170 11.87 -0.82 -14.18
C GLU A 170 11.76 -1.43 -12.77
N THR A 171 12.76 -2.18 -12.29
CA THR A 171 12.75 -2.74 -10.93
C THR A 171 12.67 -1.64 -9.87
N ARG A 172 13.38 -0.54 -10.09
CA ARG A 172 13.37 0.59 -9.18
C ARG A 172 12.01 1.30 -9.20
N ASP A 173 11.42 1.46 -10.38
CA ASP A 173 10.11 2.08 -10.56
C ASP A 173 8.99 1.21 -9.97
N THR A 174 9.05 -0.12 -10.13
CA THR A 174 8.09 -1.05 -9.50
C THR A 174 8.19 -1.02 -7.98
N LEU A 175 9.41 -0.97 -7.42
CA LEU A 175 9.62 -0.80 -5.98
C LEU A 175 9.12 0.55 -5.49
N HIS A 176 9.39 1.65 -6.20
CA HIS A 176 8.89 2.98 -5.84
C HIS A 176 7.36 3.05 -5.87
N GLN A 177 6.74 2.48 -6.91
CA GLN A 177 5.28 2.41 -7.02
C GLN A 177 4.69 1.53 -5.92
N TRP A 178 5.26 0.36 -5.65
CA TRP A 178 4.85 -0.50 -4.54
C TRP A 178 4.95 0.22 -3.20
N HIS A 179 6.08 0.87 -2.92
CA HIS A 179 6.30 1.57 -1.66
C HIS A 179 5.26 2.69 -1.51
N ARG A 180 5.08 3.52 -2.56
CA ARG A 180 4.03 4.56 -2.58
C ARG A 180 2.66 3.97 -2.31
N ARG A 181 2.26 2.87 -2.97
CA ARG A 181 0.96 2.22 -2.75
C ARG A 181 0.78 1.75 -1.30
N ARG A 182 1.86 1.37 -0.63
CA ARG A 182 1.81 0.70 0.68
C ARG A 182 2.07 1.58 1.89
N THR A 183 2.88 2.62 1.77
CA THR A 183 3.25 3.49 2.89
C THR A 183 2.59 4.86 2.83
N THR A 184 2.03 5.26 1.69
CA THR A 184 1.20 6.46 1.66
C THR A 184 -0.05 6.21 2.49
N GLN A 185 -0.32 7.07 3.47
CA GLN A 185 -1.51 7.06 4.33
C GLN A 185 -2.77 7.20 3.47
N ARG A 186 -3.26 6.09 2.90
CA ARG A 186 -4.66 5.93 2.57
C ARG A 186 -5.30 5.30 3.79
N SER A 187 -6.38 5.90 4.28
CA SER A 187 -7.30 5.25 5.20
C SER A 187 -7.54 3.83 4.68
N ALA A 188 -7.32 2.82 5.52
CA ALA A 188 -7.55 1.43 5.13
C ALA A 188 -8.95 1.32 4.51
N PRO A 189 -9.12 0.54 3.42
CA PRO A 189 -10.41 0.45 2.76
C PRO A 189 -11.50 0.08 3.78
N SER A 190 -12.47 0.96 3.99
CA SER A 190 -13.61 0.74 4.86
C SER A 190 -14.68 -0.07 4.10
N PHE A 191 -15.63 -0.65 4.83
CA PHE A 191 -16.89 -1.11 4.20
C PHE A 191 -17.59 0.03 3.43
N ASP A 192 -17.31 1.28 3.82
CA ASP A 192 -17.76 2.45 3.09
C ASP A 192 -17.13 2.56 1.69
N ASP A 193 -16.06 1.85 1.34
CA ASP A 193 -15.48 1.95 -0.01
C ASP A 193 -16.12 1.01 -1.04
N PHE A 194 -17.05 0.13 -0.64
CA PHE A 194 -17.73 -0.74 -1.60
C PHE A 194 -18.86 0.00 -2.36
N GLN A 195 -18.81 -0.03 -3.69
CA GLN A 195 -19.73 0.70 -4.59
C GLN A 195 -21.21 0.27 -4.51
N ASN A 196 -21.51 -0.90 -3.92
CA ASN A 196 -22.88 -1.46 -3.86
C ASN A 196 -23.46 -1.53 -2.45
N TYR A 197 -22.75 -1.01 -1.45
CA TYR A 197 -23.18 -1.05 -0.06
C TYR A 197 -23.27 0.34 0.53
N LEU A 198 -24.32 0.59 1.31
CA LEU A 198 -24.56 1.86 1.99
C LEU A 198 -24.77 1.57 3.47
N ARG A 199 -23.94 2.15 4.34
CA ARG A 199 -24.13 2.06 5.78
C ARG A 199 -25.08 3.17 6.23
N VAL A 200 -26.24 2.78 6.74
CA VAL A 200 -27.27 3.70 7.22
C VAL A 200 -27.50 3.48 8.70
N ALA A 201 -27.53 4.55 9.48
CA ALA A 201 -27.88 4.53 10.90
C ALA A 201 -29.34 4.92 11.10
N LEU A 202 -30.12 4.11 11.79
CA LEU A 202 -31.42 4.49 12.31
C LEU A 202 -31.23 5.26 13.61
N GLN A 203 -31.83 6.44 13.69
CA GLN A 203 -31.90 7.24 14.91
C GLN A 203 -33.36 7.32 15.37
N GLU A 204 -33.65 6.67 16.50
CA GLU A 204 -34.94 6.75 17.21
C GLU A 204 -34.85 7.83 18.32
N LEU A 205 -35.99 8.34 18.79
CA LEU A 205 -36.07 9.45 19.77
C LEU A 205 -35.65 9.02 21.19
N ASP A 206 -35.70 7.72 21.44
CA ASP A 206 -35.72 7.06 22.74
C ASP A 206 -34.75 5.86 22.79
N SER A 207 -34.37 5.33 21.63
CA SER A 207 -33.38 4.25 21.44
C SER A 207 -32.11 4.82 20.81
N GLY A 208 -30.94 4.36 21.24
CA GLY A 208 -29.66 4.75 20.64
C GLY A 208 -29.57 4.50 19.12
N CYS A 209 -28.46 4.89 18.50
CA CYS A 209 -28.26 4.69 17.06
C CYS A 209 -27.98 3.23 16.71
N THR A 210 -28.77 2.64 15.81
CA THR A 210 -28.48 1.30 15.24
C THR A 210 -28.09 1.41 13.78
N ALA A 211 -26.94 0.88 13.37
CA ALA A 211 -26.48 0.96 11.99
C ALA A 211 -26.58 -0.38 11.28
N LYS A 212 -27.02 -0.37 10.02
CA LYS A 212 -27.04 -1.53 9.13
C LYS A 212 -26.37 -1.19 7.80
N THR A 213 -25.65 -2.17 7.26
CA THR A 213 -25.11 -2.09 5.90
C THR A 213 -26.14 -2.66 4.93
N LEU A 214 -26.61 -1.83 4.01
CA LEU A 214 -27.64 -2.14 3.03
C LEU A 214 -27.01 -2.31 1.65
N GLN A 215 -27.46 -3.30 0.89
CA GLN A 215 -27.09 -3.40 -0.52
C GLN A 215 -27.96 -2.44 -1.33
N VAL A 216 -27.35 -1.44 -1.95
CA VAL A 216 -28.04 -0.35 -2.66
C VAL A 216 -27.50 -0.25 -4.07
N ARG A 217 -28.39 -0.24 -5.07
CA ARG A 217 -28.02 -0.15 -6.49
C ARG A 217 -27.34 1.21 -6.78
N PRO A 218 -26.43 1.30 -7.76
CA PRO A 218 -25.69 2.54 -8.07
C PRO A 218 -26.56 3.77 -8.37
N TYR A 219 -27.76 3.55 -8.91
CA TYR A 219 -28.69 4.61 -9.30
C TYR A 219 -29.94 4.66 -8.42
N ALA A 220 -29.96 3.95 -7.29
CA ALA A 220 -31.11 3.97 -6.40
C ALA A 220 -31.38 5.37 -5.88
N THR A 221 -32.65 5.75 -5.84
CA THR A 221 -33.09 7.05 -5.32
C THR A 221 -33.18 7.01 -3.79
N VAL A 222 -33.22 8.17 -3.14
CA VAL A 222 -33.48 8.25 -1.69
C VAL A 222 -34.79 7.58 -1.32
N GLU A 223 -35.84 7.70 -2.14
CA GLU A 223 -37.13 7.05 -1.90
C GLU A 223 -36.99 5.53 -1.83
N GLU A 224 -36.31 4.91 -2.80
CA GLU A 224 -36.04 3.47 -2.81
C GLU A 224 -35.19 3.05 -1.60
N VAL A 225 -34.20 3.86 -1.22
CA VAL A 225 -33.35 3.59 -0.05
C VAL A 225 -34.14 3.73 1.26
N CYS A 226 -35.05 4.69 1.37
CA CYS A 226 -35.95 4.85 2.52
C CYS A 226 -36.87 3.64 2.68
N GLN A 227 -37.46 3.14 1.58
CA GLN A 227 -38.25 1.90 1.59
C GLN A 227 -37.41 0.70 2.05
N LEU A 228 -36.18 0.58 1.55
CA LEU A 228 -35.25 -0.47 1.97
C LEU A 228 -34.89 -0.36 3.46
N CYS A 229 -34.65 0.85 3.95
CA CYS A 229 -34.40 1.12 5.36
C CYS A 229 -35.61 0.70 6.21
N ALA A 230 -36.82 1.14 5.85
CA ALA A 230 -38.03 0.80 6.59
C ALA A 230 -38.21 -0.71 6.74
N HIS A 231 -38.02 -1.47 5.66
CA HIS A 231 -38.10 -2.92 5.68
C HIS A 231 -37.00 -3.57 6.52
N LYS A 232 -35.74 -3.10 6.40
CA LYS A 232 -34.58 -3.69 7.09
C LYS A 232 -34.53 -3.35 8.57
N PHE A 233 -35.00 -2.17 8.95
CA PHE A 233 -35.10 -1.71 10.32
C PHE A 233 -36.43 -2.07 10.99
N LYS A 234 -37.43 -2.51 10.22
CA LYS A 234 -38.79 -2.86 10.69
C LYS A 234 -39.51 -1.66 11.34
N VAL A 235 -39.42 -0.50 10.69
CA VAL A 235 -40.07 0.74 11.16
C VAL A 235 -41.57 0.69 10.84
N SER A 236 -42.41 0.99 11.83
CA SER A 236 -43.87 0.93 11.70
C SER A 236 -44.46 2.04 10.82
N ASP A 237 -43.87 3.24 10.84
CA ASP A 237 -44.38 4.43 10.14
C ASP A 237 -43.36 4.99 9.12
N PRO A 238 -43.12 4.30 7.98
CA PRO A 238 -42.10 4.67 7.02
C PRO A 238 -42.27 6.09 6.43
N GLU A 239 -43.51 6.57 6.29
CA GLU A 239 -43.82 7.88 5.69
C GLU A 239 -43.33 9.06 6.51
N ASN A 240 -43.09 8.85 7.80
CA ASN A 240 -42.57 9.89 8.69
C ASN A 240 -41.05 9.90 8.75
N TYR A 241 -40.34 9.06 7.99
CA TYR A 241 -38.87 8.98 8.04
C TYR A 241 -38.25 9.43 6.71
N SER A 242 -37.08 10.03 6.81
CA SER A 242 -36.29 10.43 5.64
C SER A 242 -34.81 10.17 5.88
N LEU A 243 -34.05 10.12 4.78
CA LEU A 243 -32.62 9.92 4.79
C LEU A 243 -31.93 11.28 4.89
N PHE A 244 -31.04 11.41 5.87
CA PHE A 244 -30.22 12.58 6.11
C PHE A 244 -28.76 12.25 5.84
N LEU A 245 -28.04 13.20 5.26
CA LEU A 245 -26.58 13.19 5.24
C LEU A 245 -26.08 14.06 6.40
N VAL A 246 -25.26 13.47 7.25
CA VAL A 246 -24.61 14.15 8.38
C VAL A 246 -23.13 14.27 8.08
N VAL A 247 -22.65 15.50 7.95
CA VAL A 247 -21.22 15.84 7.75
C VAL A 247 -20.85 16.83 8.84
N GLU A 248 -19.77 16.54 9.57
CA GLU A 248 -19.18 17.34 10.66
C GLU A 248 -19.89 18.68 11.00
N GLY A 249 -20.86 18.63 11.92
CA GLY A 249 -21.60 19.80 12.41
C GLY A 249 -22.87 20.19 11.63
N SER A 250 -23.15 19.53 10.50
CA SER A 250 -24.32 19.78 9.64
C SER A 250 -25.13 18.51 9.38
N SER A 251 -26.45 18.65 9.29
CA SER A 251 -27.37 17.57 8.93
C SER A 251 -28.35 18.06 7.88
N GLN A 252 -28.30 17.46 6.70
CA GLN A 252 -29.12 17.83 5.55
C GLN A 252 -30.06 16.68 5.17
N GLN A 253 -31.34 16.98 4.98
CA GLN A 253 -32.29 16.03 4.41
C GLN A 253 -32.01 15.87 2.91
N LEU A 254 -31.92 14.63 2.45
CA LEU A 254 -31.72 14.34 1.03
C LEU A 254 -33.07 14.36 0.31
N ALA A 255 -33.10 15.01 -0.86
CA ALA A 255 -34.31 15.06 -1.68
C ALA A 255 -34.62 13.67 -2.26
N PRO A 256 -35.91 13.32 -2.45
CA PRO A 256 -36.34 11.96 -2.79
C PRO A 256 -35.76 11.44 -4.12
N ASP A 257 -35.44 12.33 -5.05
CA ASP A 257 -34.88 12.09 -6.38
C ASP A 257 -33.34 12.01 -6.40
N THR A 258 -32.68 12.31 -5.29
CA THR A 258 -31.21 12.23 -5.20
C THR A 258 -30.72 10.78 -5.09
N HIS A 259 -29.45 10.55 -5.43
CA HIS A 259 -28.85 9.23 -5.45
C HIS A 259 -27.78 9.08 -4.35
N PRO A 260 -28.06 8.40 -3.23
CA PRO A 260 -27.14 8.29 -2.11
C PRO A 260 -25.77 7.71 -2.48
N GLN A 261 -25.72 6.76 -3.42
CA GLN A 261 -24.47 6.17 -3.89
C GLN A 261 -23.60 7.15 -4.69
N LYS A 262 -24.19 8.06 -5.46
CA LYS A 262 -23.44 9.11 -6.17
C LYS A 262 -22.84 10.11 -5.18
N ILE A 263 -23.62 10.53 -4.19
CA ILE A 263 -23.19 11.43 -3.11
C ILE A 263 -22.03 10.80 -2.34
N LYS A 264 -22.16 9.53 -1.96
CA LYS A 264 -21.11 8.74 -1.33
C LYS A 264 -19.83 8.73 -2.16
N ALA A 265 -19.93 8.41 -3.46
CA ALA A 265 -18.78 8.36 -4.36
C ALA A 265 -18.09 9.72 -4.51
N GLU A 266 -18.86 10.82 -4.56
CA GLU A 266 -18.33 12.18 -4.60
C GLU A 266 -17.62 12.57 -3.31
N LEU A 267 -18.17 12.23 -2.14
CA LEU A 267 -17.53 12.52 -0.85
C LEU A 267 -16.22 11.74 -0.68
N HIS A 268 -16.15 10.51 -1.19
CA HIS A 268 -14.91 9.72 -1.20
C HIS A 268 -13.88 10.18 -2.23
N SER A 269 -14.28 10.87 -3.30
CA SER A 269 -13.34 11.38 -4.32
C SER A 269 -12.67 12.69 -3.95
N ARG A 270 -13.13 13.36 -2.88
CA ARG A 270 -12.55 14.62 -2.38
C ARG A 270 -11.16 14.40 -1.78
N SER A 271 -10.27 15.38 -1.99
CA SER A 271 -8.90 15.38 -1.48
C SER A 271 -8.80 15.46 0.04
N GLN A 272 -9.84 15.96 0.72
CA GLN A 272 -10.00 15.94 2.17
C GLN A 272 -11.21 15.07 2.52
N ALA A 273 -10.94 13.87 3.05
CA ALA A 273 -11.98 12.93 3.46
C ALA A 273 -12.62 13.39 4.79
N THR A 274 -13.68 14.18 4.71
CA THR A 274 -14.50 14.52 5.89
C THR A 274 -15.36 13.33 6.28
N PRO A 275 -15.44 12.94 7.58
CA PRO A 275 -16.31 11.87 8.02
C PRO A 275 -17.77 12.23 7.77
N PHE A 276 -18.51 11.31 7.14
CA PHE A 276 -19.92 11.48 6.83
C PHE A 276 -20.73 10.24 7.20
N HIS A 277 -22.01 10.43 7.50
CA HIS A 277 -22.92 9.35 7.86
C HIS A 277 -24.28 9.55 7.18
N PHE A 278 -24.86 8.46 6.67
CA PHE A 278 -26.26 8.44 6.27
C PHE A 278 -27.12 8.04 7.47
N VAL A 279 -28.08 8.88 7.83
CA VAL A 279 -28.94 8.70 8.99
C VAL A 279 -30.40 8.68 8.56
N PHE A 280 -31.09 7.58 8.85
CA PHE A 280 -32.52 7.45 8.67
C PHE A 280 -33.21 7.87 9.97
N ARG A 281 -33.98 8.95 9.94
CA ARG A 281 -34.65 9.50 11.14
C ARG A 281 -36.00 10.11 10.81
N ARG A 282 -36.81 10.31 11.85
CA ARG A 282 -38.16 10.87 11.73
C ARG A 282 -38.11 12.36 11.33
N VAL A 283 -38.96 12.76 10.38
CA VAL A 283 -39.19 14.14 9.95
C VAL A 283 -40.28 14.73 10.86
N ALA A 284 -40.00 15.88 11.47
CA ALA A 284 -40.99 16.59 12.27
C ALA A 284 -42.02 17.27 11.34
N ASN A 285 -43.17 16.64 11.14
CA ASN A 285 -44.29 17.26 10.43
C ASN A 285 -44.96 18.32 11.33
N LEU A 286 -44.59 19.60 11.19
CA LEU A 286 -45.38 20.70 11.73
C LEU A 286 -46.65 20.88 10.89
N LYS A 287 -47.76 20.31 11.35
CA LYS A 287 -49.10 20.79 10.99
C LYS A 287 -49.87 21.07 12.29
N THR A 288 -49.84 22.31 12.75
CA THR A 288 -51.00 23.09 13.25
C THR A 288 -50.60 24.42 13.90
N SER A 289 -51.44 25.42 13.65
CA SER A 289 -51.53 26.78 14.23
C SER A 289 -50.78 27.93 13.53
N SER A 290 -51.57 28.98 13.37
CA SER A 290 -51.49 30.19 12.56
C SER A 290 -50.69 31.33 13.17
N SER A 291 -49.97 32.09 12.35
CA SER A 291 -50.07 33.57 12.18
C SER A 291 -48.86 34.09 11.34
N PRO A 292 -49.01 35.15 10.51
CA PRO A 292 -48.02 35.51 9.50
C PRO A 292 -47.11 36.70 9.89
N ALA A 293 -45.87 36.71 9.35
CA ALA A 293 -45.05 37.87 8.89
C ALA A 293 -43.53 37.67 9.16
N PRO A 294 -42.62 38.34 8.44
CA PRO A 294 -42.56 38.68 7.01
C PRO A 294 -41.26 38.10 6.35
N PRO A 295 -40.97 38.32 5.05
CA PRO A 295 -40.03 37.49 4.29
C PRO A 295 -38.57 37.92 4.47
N ASN A 296 -37.66 36.95 4.59
CA ASN A 296 -36.23 37.15 4.36
C ASN A 296 -35.95 37.21 2.84
N PRO A 297 -34.99 38.04 2.39
CA PRO A 297 -34.65 38.15 0.97
C PRO A 297 -33.95 36.88 0.50
N THR A 298 -34.44 36.36 -0.63
CA THR A 298 -33.82 35.29 -1.42
C THR A 298 -32.48 35.77 -1.98
N LEU A 299 -31.37 35.15 -1.57
CA LEU A 299 -30.12 35.25 -2.31
C LEU A 299 -30.23 34.34 -3.54
N ASN A 300 -30.48 34.97 -4.68
CA ASN A 300 -30.58 34.33 -5.98
C ASN A 300 -29.17 34.24 -6.59
N LEU A 301 -28.73 33.04 -6.93
CA LEU A 301 -27.36 32.73 -7.33
C LEU A 301 -27.11 32.99 -8.83
N ASN A 302 -27.51 34.16 -9.33
CA ASN A 302 -27.46 34.49 -10.77
C ASN A 302 -26.87 35.87 -11.11
N ASP A 303 -26.26 36.59 -10.17
CA ASP A 303 -25.53 37.83 -10.49
C ASP A 303 -24.12 37.77 -9.92
N LEU A 304 -23.13 37.80 -10.81
CA LEU A 304 -21.83 38.48 -10.68
C LEU A 304 -21.01 38.18 -11.93
N THR A 305 -21.26 38.92 -13.00
CA THR A 305 -20.27 39.18 -14.04
C THR A 305 -19.77 40.63 -13.94
N VAL A 306 -18.44 40.73 -13.96
CA VAL A 306 -17.61 41.89 -14.39
C VAL A 306 -17.55 43.09 -13.44
N THR A 307 -16.35 43.32 -12.89
CA THR A 307 -15.56 44.52 -13.20
C THR A 307 -14.08 44.28 -12.88
N SER A 308 -13.27 44.44 -13.94
CA SER A 308 -11.89 44.95 -13.98
C SER A 308 -11.74 46.23 -13.13
N ASP A 309 -10.59 46.74 -12.72
CA ASP A 309 -9.16 46.58 -13.04
C ASP A 309 -8.41 47.28 -11.89
N SER A 310 -7.13 46.97 -11.66
CA SER A 310 -6.09 47.95 -11.31
C SER A 310 -4.70 47.32 -11.42
N GLN A 311 -3.98 47.83 -12.41
CA GLN A 311 -2.63 47.50 -12.87
C GLN A 311 -1.52 47.78 -11.85
N ALA A 312 -0.44 46.99 -11.93
CA ALA A 312 0.94 47.47 -12.05
C ALA A 312 1.84 46.29 -12.47
N ASN A 313 1.87 45.97 -13.76
CA ASN A 313 2.89 46.34 -14.74
C ASN A 313 4.20 45.54 -14.65
N LEU A 314 4.31 44.60 -15.59
CA LEU A 314 5.56 44.03 -16.11
C LEU A 314 6.30 45.07 -16.96
N ASN A 315 7.59 44.80 -17.14
CA ASN A 315 8.45 44.96 -18.34
C ASN A 315 9.85 45.35 -17.81
N ASP A 316 10.97 44.81 -18.28
CA ASP A 316 11.30 44.33 -19.63
C ASP A 316 12.69 43.63 -19.57
N LEU A 317 13.08 43.02 -20.69
CA LEU A 317 14.44 42.78 -21.23
C LEU A 317 14.79 41.33 -21.60
N SER A 318 14.40 40.99 -22.83
CA SER A 318 15.26 40.65 -23.98
C SER A 318 16.26 39.47 -23.97
N MET A 319 16.19 38.71 -25.08
CA MET A 319 17.15 37.73 -25.62
C MET A 319 18.55 38.32 -25.92
N ASP A 320 19.63 37.55 -25.72
CA ASP A 320 20.44 36.88 -26.79
C ASP A 320 21.63 36.05 -26.19
N PRO A 321 22.35 35.20 -26.96
CA PRO A 321 22.96 33.95 -26.51
C PRO A 321 24.49 34.01 -26.36
N SER A 322 25.07 33.13 -25.54
CA SER A 322 26.47 32.65 -25.65
C SER A 322 26.68 31.44 -24.73
N ALA A 323 27.11 30.31 -25.30
CA ALA A 323 27.58 29.11 -24.59
C ALA A 323 29.01 29.33 -24.02
N PRO A 324 29.60 28.45 -23.16
CA PRO A 324 29.75 27.01 -23.42
C PRO A 324 29.43 26.07 -22.24
N SER A 325 29.29 24.80 -22.62
CA SER A 325 29.11 23.57 -21.85
C SER A 325 29.85 23.47 -20.52
N ALA A 326 29.11 23.10 -19.47
CA ALA A 326 29.64 22.40 -18.29
C ALA A 326 28.71 21.22 -17.95
N GLN A 327 29.31 20.06 -17.75
CA GLN A 327 28.68 18.76 -17.51
C GLN A 327 27.80 18.79 -16.24
N PRO A 328 26.63 18.12 -16.20
CA PRO A 328 25.90 17.96 -14.96
C PRO A 328 26.50 16.81 -14.15
N SER A 329 27.29 17.15 -13.14
CA SER A 329 27.50 16.27 -11.98
C SER A 329 26.16 16.13 -11.25
N LEU A 330 25.46 15.01 -11.47
CA LEU A 330 24.24 14.68 -10.76
C LEU A 330 24.58 14.23 -9.34
N SER A 331 24.64 15.19 -8.42
CA SER A 331 24.51 14.96 -6.99
C SER A 331 23.13 14.37 -6.71
N LEU A 332 23.09 13.20 -6.09
CA LEU A 332 21.89 12.60 -5.52
C LEU A 332 21.22 13.56 -4.53
N SER A 333 19.93 13.82 -4.71
CA SER A 333 19.10 14.55 -3.77
C SER A 333 19.07 13.84 -2.39
N PRO A 334 19.15 14.58 -1.27
CA PRO A 334 19.45 14.00 0.05
C PRO A 334 18.26 13.36 0.80
N THR A 335 17.16 12.99 0.14
CA THR A 335 15.94 12.47 0.80
C THR A 335 15.83 10.94 0.86
N LEU A 336 16.86 10.21 0.45
CA LEU A 336 16.98 8.75 0.65
C LEU A 336 18.20 8.40 1.52
N SER A 337 18.41 9.15 2.60
CA SER A 337 19.30 8.71 3.68
C SER A 337 18.63 7.55 4.43
N LEU A 338 18.92 6.32 3.99
CA LEU A 338 18.71 5.08 4.72
C LEU A 338 19.64 5.08 5.95
N SER A 339 19.23 5.76 7.01
CA SER A 339 19.94 5.72 8.29
C SER A 339 19.65 4.41 9.02
N LEU A 340 20.72 3.69 9.40
CA LEU A 340 20.63 2.67 10.45
C LEU A 340 20.12 3.30 11.76
N PRO A 341 19.30 2.60 12.55
CA PRO A 341 19.03 3.03 13.92
C PRO A 341 20.30 2.86 14.79
N PRO A 342 20.55 3.76 15.76
CA PRO A 342 21.67 3.61 16.68
C PRO A 342 21.44 2.40 17.61
N SER A 343 22.48 1.57 17.73
CA SER A 343 22.54 0.44 18.67
C SER A 343 22.46 0.97 20.10
N HIS A 344 21.37 0.70 20.81
CA HIS A 344 21.34 0.83 22.27
C HIS A 344 22.27 -0.22 22.87
N LEU A 345 23.52 0.18 23.14
CA LEU A 345 24.38 -0.49 24.10
C LEU A 345 23.73 -0.38 25.47
N ASN A 346 23.01 -1.42 25.90
CA ASN A 346 22.66 -1.56 27.31
C ASN A 346 23.83 -2.28 27.99
N GLY A 347 24.63 -1.51 28.72
CA GLY A 347 25.63 -2.04 29.62
C GLY A 347 24.95 -2.83 30.73
N ASN A 348 25.40 -4.07 30.92
CA ASN A 348 25.37 -4.72 32.21
C ASN A 348 26.64 -5.55 32.34
N SER A 349 27.63 -4.94 32.98
CA SER A 349 28.73 -5.63 33.64
C SER A 349 28.17 -6.62 34.65
N ILE A 350 28.53 -7.90 34.54
CA ILE A 350 28.72 -8.75 35.71
C ILE A 350 29.99 -9.55 35.47
N SER A 351 30.99 -9.27 36.30
CA SER A 351 32.19 -10.05 36.51
C SER A 351 31.83 -11.40 37.14
N ILE A 352 32.36 -12.49 36.58
CA ILE A 352 33.25 -13.51 37.19
C ILE A 352 33.64 -14.49 36.09
#